data_AF-A0A2D4HA75-F1
#
_entry.id   AF-A0A2D4HA75-F1
#
_cell.length_a   1.000
_cell.length_b   1.000
_cell.length_c   1.000
_cell.angle_alpha   90.00
_cell.angle_beta   90.00
_cell.angle_gamma   90.00
#
_symmetry.space_group_name_H-M   'P 1'
#
loop_
_entity.id
_entity.type
_entity.pdbx_description
1 polymer ?
#
loop_
_entity_poly.entity_id
_entity_poly.type
_entity_poly.pdbx_seq_one_letter_code
_entity_poly.pdbx_strand_id
1 'polypeptide(L)'
;MDERKLITININGLNTATKKRKIFHRLEKLKYDIVCLQEVHIKKQHEYLLKQPKLGKVFTTLAQSKKRGVVLYIRDAITAEQIYTDNDGRILMVEIMDNNIKTLLIA
;
A
#
# COMPACT_ATOMS: atom_id res chain seq x y z
N MET A 1 15.69 6.32 -18.62
CA MET A 1 15.23 6.06 -17.25
C MET A 1 13.86 5.43 -17.39
N ASP A 2 13.68 4.21 -16.89
CA ASP A 2 12.41 3.52 -17.06
C ASP A 2 11.33 4.23 -16.25
N GLU A 3 10.19 4.49 -16.88
CA GLU A 3 9.05 5.14 -16.25
C GLU A 3 8.46 4.22 -15.18
N ARG A 4 8.34 4.73 -13.95
CA ARG A 4 7.68 4.01 -12.85
C ARG A 4 6.17 4.21 -12.92
N LYS A 5 5.42 3.10 -12.89
CA LYS A 5 3.96 3.13 -12.90
C LYS A 5 3.44 3.16 -11.48
N LEU A 6 2.71 4.22 -11.15
CA LEU A 6 2.03 4.38 -9.87
C LEU A 6 0.51 4.32 -10.06
N ILE A 7 -0.18 3.73 -9.08
CA ILE A 7 -1.64 3.81 -8.98
C ILE A 7 -2.07 4.12 -7.55
N THR A 8 -3.13 4.92 -7.41
CA THR A 8 -3.81 5.21 -6.16
C THR A 8 -5.28 4.85 -6.29
N ILE A 9 -5.83 4.13 -5.32
CA ILE A 9 -7.21 3.64 -5.34
C ILE A 9 -7.82 3.73 -3.94
N ASN A 10 -8.86 4.55 -3.79
CA ASN A 10 -9.77 4.40 -2.66
C ASN A 10 -10.64 3.16 -2.92
N ILE A 11 -10.41 2.09 -2.16
CA ILE A 11 -11.06 0.81 -2.41
C ILE A 11 -12.36 0.62 -1.63
N ASN A 12 -12.69 1.54 -0.71
CA ASN A 12 -13.87 1.49 0.14
C ASN A 12 -14.08 0.11 0.80
N GLY A 13 -13.06 -0.35 1.51
CA GLY A 13 -13.05 -1.53 2.38
C GLY A 13 -12.71 -2.86 1.70
N LEU A 14 -11.86 -3.67 2.33
CA LEU A 14 -11.60 -5.09 2.00
C LEU A 14 -12.44 -6.05 2.86
N ASN A 15 -13.71 -5.71 3.07
CA ASN A 15 -14.56 -6.36 4.08
C ASN A 15 -14.85 -7.85 3.79
N THR A 16 -14.79 -8.29 2.53
CA THR A 16 -15.06 -9.67 2.14
C THR A 16 -13.84 -10.31 1.50
N ALA A 17 -13.63 -11.60 1.77
CA ALA A 17 -12.55 -12.39 1.15
C ALA A 17 -12.65 -12.36 -0.39
N THR A 18 -13.87 -12.39 -0.94
CA THR A 18 -14.12 -12.32 -2.38
C THR A 18 -13.67 -10.99 -3.00
N LYS A 19 -14.03 -9.85 -2.39
CA LYS A 19 -13.60 -8.53 -2.88
C LYS A 19 -12.08 -8.41 -2.80
N LYS A 20 -11.48 -8.81 -1.67
CA LYS A 20 -10.04 -8.80 -1.46
C LYS A 20 -9.30 -9.60 -2.53
N ARG A 21 -9.72 -10.85 -2.77
CA ARG A 21 -9.12 -11.72 -3.80
C ARG A 21 -9.21 -11.10 -5.19
N LYS A 22 -10.36 -10.54 -5.57
CA LYS A 22 -10.56 -9.89 -6.89
C LYS A 22 -9.64 -8.68 -7.06
N ILE A 23 -9.53 -7.82 -6.03
CA ILE A 23 -8.68 -6.63 -6.08
C ILE A 23 -7.21 -7.03 -6.21
N PHE A 24 -6.71 -7.91 -5.34
CA PHE A 24 -5.31 -8.35 -5.41
C PHE A 24 -4.98 -9.04 -6.73
N HIS A 25 -5.84 -9.91 -7.24
CA HIS A 25 -5.66 -10.53 -8.56
C HIS A 25 -5.58 -9.50 -9.69
N ARG A 26 -6.41 -8.45 -9.64
CA ARG A 26 -6.36 -7.36 -10.63
C ARG A 26 -5.07 -6.57 -10.52
N LEU A 27 -4.66 -6.19 -9.31
CA LEU A 27 -3.42 -5.44 -9.08
C LEU A 27 -2.17 -6.23 -9.54
N GLU A 28 -2.13 -7.53 -9.27
CA GLU A 28 -1.06 -8.44 -9.73
C GLU A 28 -0.92 -8.42 -11.26
N LYS A 29 -2.04 -8.39 -11.99
CA LYS A 29 -2.04 -8.35 -13.46
C LYS A 29 -1.60 -7.01 -14.04
N LEU A 30 -1.89 -5.91 -13.36
CA LEU A 30 -1.58 -4.56 -13.84
C LEU A 30 -0.08 -4.22 -13.71
N LYS A 31 0.66 -4.93 -12.85
CA LYS A 31 2.11 -4.84 -12.70
C LYS A 31 2.63 -3.41 -12.42
N TYR A 32 1.89 -2.63 -11.63
CA TYR A 32 2.36 -1.33 -11.13
C TYR A 32 3.61 -1.50 -10.26
N ASP A 33 4.46 -0.47 -10.24
CA ASP A 33 5.65 -0.41 -9.41
C ASP A 33 5.34 0.03 -7.97
N ILE A 34 4.37 0.94 -7.85
CA ILE A 34 3.89 1.48 -6.59
C ILE A 34 2.35 1.45 -6.61
N VAL A 35 1.75 0.84 -5.60
CA VAL A 35 0.29 0.76 -5.43
C VAL A 35 -0.09 1.36 -4.09
N CYS A 36 -0.96 2.36 -4.11
CA CYS A 36 -1.56 2.94 -2.93
C CYS A 36 -3.04 2.58 -2.83
N LEU A 37 -3.46 2.02 -1.69
CA LEU A 37 -4.87 1.72 -1.39
C LEU A 37 -5.31 2.51 -0.16
N GLN A 38 -6.39 3.30 -0.28
CA GLN A 38 -7.02 4.00 0.85
C GLN A 38 -8.36 3.37 1.23
N GLU A 39 -8.82 3.71 2.44
CA GLU A 39 -10.06 3.20 3.03
C GLU A 39 -10.06 1.66 3.06
N VAL A 40 -8.96 1.03 3.47
CA VAL A 40 -8.88 -0.44 3.46
C VAL A 40 -9.81 -1.12 4.48
N HIS A 41 -10.19 -0.40 5.54
CA HIS A 41 -11.09 -0.83 6.61
C HIS A 41 -10.64 -2.12 7.32
N ILE A 42 -9.34 -2.38 7.33
CA ILE A 42 -8.71 -3.47 8.06
C ILE A 42 -8.22 -2.93 9.41
N LYS A 43 -8.60 -3.60 10.50
CA LYS A 43 -8.09 -3.28 11.84
C LYS A 43 -6.59 -3.56 11.91
N LYS A 44 -5.85 -2.76 12.68
CA LYS A 44 -4.41 -2.97 12.94
C LYS A 44 -4.05 -4.41 13.34
N GLN A 45 -4.83 -5.04 14.22
CA GLN A 45 -4.64 -6.45 14.62
C GLN A 45 -4.74 -7.48 13.47
N HIS A 46 -5.29 -7.09 12.32
CA HIS A 46 -5.48 -7.95 11.15
C HIS A 46 -4.62 -7.52 9.95
N GLU A 47 -3.56 -6.76 10.17
CA GLU A 47 -2.63 -6.29 9.14
C GLU A 47 -2.07 -7.43 8.27
N TYR A 48 -1.88 -8.63 8.84
CA TYR A 48 -1.42 -9.82 8.10
C TYR A 48 -2.27 -10.15 6.87
N LEU A 49 -3.56 -9.74 6.84
CA LEU A 49 -4.45 -9.94 5.71
C LEU A 49 -4.08 -9.14 4.46
N LEU A 50 -3.21 -8.14 4.61
CA LEU A 50 -2.72 -7.25 3.56
C LEU A 50 -1.39 -7.72 2.96
N LYS A 51 -0.76 -8.77 3.51
CA LYS A 51 0.46 -9.33 2.92
C LYS A 51 0.18 -9.88 1.52
N GLN A 52 0.84 -9.29 0.51
CA GLN A 52 0.75 -9.74 -0.87
C GLN A 52 2.15 -9.61 -1.53
N PRO A 53 3.00 -10.65 -1.42
CA PRO A 53 4.38 -10.60 -1.91
C PRO A 53 4.52 -10.23 -3.38
N LYS A 54 3.55 -10.58 -4.22
CA LYS A 54 3.60 -10.27 -5.66
C LYS A 54 3.49 -8.77 -5.99
N LEU A 55 2.98 -7.98 -5.05
CA LEU A 55 2.91 -6.51 -5.17
C LEU A 55 4.16 -5.82 -4.58
N GLY A 56 5.04 -6.57 -3.90
CA GLY A 56 6.26 -6.08 -3.28
C GLY A 56 6.13 -5.84 -1.77
N LYS A 57 7.07 -5.07 -1.22
CA LYS A 57 7.12 -4.69 0.20
C LYS A 57 5.89 -3.87 0.57
N VAL A 58 5.28 -4.22 1.69
CA VAL A 58 4.06 -3.59 2.21
C VAL A 58 4.38 -2.62 3.35
N PHE A 59 3.75 -1.45 3.31
CA PHE A 59 3.78 -0.43 4.35
C PHE A 59 2.35 -0.02 4.69
N THR A 60 2.03 0.19 5.96
CA THR A 60 0.65 0.46 6.38
C THR A 60 0.54 1.55 7.45
N THR A 61 -0.57 2.28 7.40
CA THR A 61 -1.15 2.98 8.55
C THR A 61 -2.57 2.47 8.73
N LEU A 62 -2.91 1.96 9.92
CA LEU A 62 -4.19 1.30 10.18
C LEU A 62 -4.77 1.78 11.51
N ALA A 63 -6.08 2.02 11.53
CA ALA A 63 -6.82 2.30 12.75
C ALA A 63 -7.12 1.02 13.56
N GLN A 64 -7.45 1.20 14.84
CA GLN A 64 -7.92 0.10 15.71
C GLN A 64 -9.33 -0.40 15.36
N SER A 65 -10.10 0.44 14.65
CA SER A 65 -11.45 0.13 14.18
C SER A 65 -11.46 -0.16 12.67
N LYS A 66 -12.56 -0.74 12.16
CA LYS A 66 -12.75 -0.99 10.71
C LYS A 66 -13.13 0.30 9.97
N LYS A 67 -12.23 1.28 9.97
CA LYS A 67 -12.39 2.58 9.29
C LYS A 67 -11.02 3.03 8.80
N ARG A 68 -10.99 3.86 7.75
CA ARG A 68 -9.76 4.43 7.20
C ARG A 68 -8.75 3.32 6.81
N GLY A 69 -7.47 3.64 6.90
CA GLY A 69 -6.35 2.77 6.63
C GLY A 69 -5.79 3.00 5.23
N VAL A 70 -4.48 3.16 5.16
CA VAL A 70 -3.73 3.33 3.92
C VAL A 70 -2.66 2.24 3.84
N VAL A 71 -2.48 1.70 2.62
CA VAL A 71 -1.51 0.66 2.32
C VAL A 71 -0.71 1.06 1.09
N LEU A 72 0.61 1.05 1.21
CA LEU A 72 1.53 1.15 0.08
C LEU A 72 2.16 -0.21 -0.19
N TYR A 73 2.10 -0.66 -1.44
CA TYR A 73 2.93 -1.73 -1.96
C TYR A 73 3.98 -1.13 -2.89
N ILE A 74 5.25 -1.48 -2.68
CA ILE A 74 6.38 -0.97 -3.46
C ILE A 74 7.21 -2.17 -3.93
N ARG A 75 7.47 -2.26 -5.24
CA ARG A 75 8.29 -3.33 -5.82
C ARG A 75 9.64 -3.45 -5.10
N ASP A 76 10.08 -4.69 -4.91
CA ASP A 76 11.33 -4.99 -4.18
C ASP A 76 12.59 -4.44 -4.87
N ALA A 77 12.50 -4.11 -6.16
CA ALA A 77 13.57 -3.44 -6.90
C ALA A 77 13.77 -1.96 -6.49
N ILE A 78 12.82 -1.37 -5.75
CA ILE A 78 12.87 0.00 -5.24
C ILE A 78 13.18 -0.07 -3.74
N THR A 79 14.28 0.55 -3.32
CA THR A 79 14.61 0.66 -1.90
C THR A 79 13.59 1.59 -1.24
N ALA A 80 12.95 1.12 -0.17
CA ALA A 80 11.89 1.86 0.50
C ALA A 80 11.94 1.72 2.02
N GLU A 81 11.76 2.84 2.72
CA GLU A 81 11.75 2.95 4.17
C GLU A 81 10.57 3.80 4.66
N GLN A 82 9.84 3.29 5.65
CA GLN A 82 8.77 4.06 6.28
C GLN A 82 9.39 5.09 7.21
N ILE A 83 9.09 6.36 6.99
CA ILE A 83 9.60 7.45 7.83
C ILE A 83 8.55 7.96 8.82
N TYR A 84 7.27 7.82 8.49
CA TYR A 84 6.17 8.27 9.36
C TYR A 84 4.88 7.50 9.08
N THR A 85 4.11 7.29 10.15
CA THR A 85 2.76 6.74 10.12
C THR A 85 1.97 7.40 11.25
N ASP A 86 0.73 7.80 10.98
CA ASP A 86 -0.16 8.30 12.03
C ASP A 86 -0.84 7.15 12.80
N ASN A 87 -1.34 7.43 14.00
CA ASN A 87 -2.11 6.44 14.77
C ASN A 87 -3.55 6.27 14.26
N ASP A 88 -3.99 7.18 13.39
CA ASP A 88 -5.38 7.34 12.97
C ASP A 88 -5.70 6.64 11.65
N GLY A 89 -4.71 6.07 10.96
CA GLY A 89 -4.89 5.35 9.72
C GLY A 89 -5.05 6.23 8.49
N ARG A 90 -4.51 7.46 8.49
CA ARG A 90 -4.70 8.45 7.41
C ARG A 90 -3.45 8.85 6.65
N ILE A 91 -2.29 8.90 7.31
CA ILE A 91 -1.08 9.45 6.72
C ILE A 91 0.01 8.39 6.81
N LEU A 92 0.53 8.00 5.65
CA LEU A 92 1.69 7.13 5.52
C LEU A 92 2.75 7.84 4.68
N MET A 93 3.94 7.99 5.25
CA MET A 93 5.09 8.55 4.55
C MET A 93 6.16 7.49 4.37
N VAL A 94 6.52 7.23 3.12
CA VAL A 94 7.55 6.26 2.74
C VAL A 94 8.55 6.96 1.84
N GLU A 95 9.80 6.93 2.25
CA GLU A 95 10.92 7.39 1.47
C GLU A 95 11.37 6.27 0.53
N ILE A 96 11.56 6.60 -0.75
CA ILE A 96 12.08 5.67 -1.74
C ILE A 96 13.38 6.19 -2.37
N MET A 97 14.26 5.26 -2.70
CA MET A 97 15.46 5.49 -3.50
C MET A 97 15.36 4.64 -4.76
N ASP A 98 15.28 5.31 -5.91
CA ASP A 98 15.22 4.67 -7.22
C ASP A 98 16.12 5.42 -8.21
N ASN A 99 17.04 4.72 -8.87
CA ASN A 99 17.99 5.32 -9.82
C ASN A 99 18.74 6.55 -9.26
N ASN A 100 19.21 6.48 -8.00
CA ASN A 100 19.85 7.58 -7.25
C ASN A 100 18.98 8.83 -7.03
N ILE A 101 17.67 8.73 -7.28
CA ILE A 101 16.72 9.79 -6.99
C ILE A 101 15.96 9.41 -5.71
N LYS A 102 16.11 10.29 -4.73
CA LYS A 102 15.40 10.21 -3.45
C LYS A 102 14.04 10.88 -3.58
N THR A 103 12.96 10.13 -3.33
CA THR A 103 11.59 10.64 -3.43
C THR A 103 10.81 10.33 -2.16
N LEU A 104 10.04 11.29 -1.67
CA LEU A 104 9.11 11.08 -0.57
C LEU A 104 7.70 10.81 -1.11
N LEU A 105 7.13 9.65 -0.78
CA LEU A 105 5.74 9.34 -1.02
C LEU A 105 4.92 9.70 0.23
N ILE A 106 3.86 10.49 0.04
CA ILE A 106 2.89 10.84 1.08
C ILE A 106 1.53 10.34 0.60
N ALA A 107 0.92 9.44 1.36
CA ALA A 107 -0.32 8.75 1.03
C ALA A 107 -1.36 8.86 2.15
#